data_AF-A0A519KW45-F1
#
_entry.id   AF-A0A519KW45-F1
#
_cell.length_a   1.000
_cell.length_b   1.000
_cell.length_c   1.000
_cell.angle_alpha   90.00
_cell.angle_beta   90.00
_cell.angle_gamma   90.00
#
_symmetry.space_group_name_H-M   'P 1'
#
loop_
_entity.id
_entity.type
_entity.pdbx_description
1 polymer ?
#
loop_
_entity_poly.entity_id
_entity_poly.type
_entity_poly.pdbx_seq_one_letter_code
_entity_poly.pdbx_strand_id
1 'polypeptide(L)'
;MEDPVTDKPASKATVRARAEAIRPFRCKNLIAVIENPTDIKNIGTVIRNANAMGVEKVYVVDPRQSLPDDWQDLRERKSVSKTSVSAVKWTFVKRFDSTDACFDDLESKNFTSIVTSPHVKGKASIFLDEGDYTTQTKLAV
;
A
#
# COMPACT_ATOMS: atom_id res chain seq x y z
N MET A 1 -7.63 -50.82 25.01
CA MET A 1 -8.65 -50.39 24.03
C MET A 1 -8.36 -48.92 23.81
N GLU A 2 -7.55 -48.62 22.80
CA GLU A 2 -7.17 -47.23 22.49
C GLU A 2 -8.30 -46.62 21.68
N ASP A 3 -8.86 -45.51 22.18
CA ASP A 3 -9.89 -44.76 21.47
C ASP A 3 -9.27 -44.06 20.25
N PRO A 4 -9.95 -44.07 19.08
CA PRO A 4 -9.42 -43.43 17.89
C PRO A 4 -9.53 -41.91 18.04
N VAL A 5 -8.40 -41.21 18.01
CA VAL A 5 -8.35 -39.75 17.91
C VAL A 5 -8.90 -39.35 16.54
N THR A 6 -10.18 -38.96 16.49
CA THR A 6 -10.78 -38.38 15.30
C THR A 6 -10.26 -36.94 15.13
N ASP A 7 -9.23 -36.76 14.31
CA ASP A 7 -8.74 -35.45 13.90
C ASP A 7 -9.75 -34.82 12.92
N LYS A 8 -10.72 -34.07 13.46
CA LYS A 8 -11.62 -33.27 12.64
C LYS A 8 -10.86 -32.04 12.13
N PRO A 9 -10.82 -31.79 10.81
CA PRO A 9 -10.12 -30.63 10.28
C PRO A 9 -10.71 -29.35 10.85
N ALA A 10 -9.84 -28.50 11.41
CA ALA A 10 -10.25 -27.23 11.99
C ALA A 10 -11.03 -26.36 10.98
N SER A 11 -12.14 -25.76 11.41
CA SER A 11 -12.94 -24.88 10.56
C SER A 11 -12.12 -23.71 10.04
N LYS A 12 -12.29 -23.33 8.76
CA LYS A 12 -11.55 -22.21 8.16
C LYS A 12 -11.74 -20.94 9.00
N ALA A 13 -10.63 -20.34 9.43
CA ALA A 13 -10.66 -19.08 10.15
C ALA A 13 -11.46 -18.02 9.38
N THR A 14 -12.33 -17.31 10.10
CA THR A 14 -13.17 -16.26 9.53
C THR A 14 -12.31 -15.12 8.98
N VAL A 15 -12.87 -14.34 8.08
CA VAL A 15 -12.22 -13.13 7.54
C VAL A 15 -11.78 -12.18 8.66
N ARG A 16 -12.61 -12.03 9.71
CA ARG A 16 -12.30 -11.20 10.87
C ARG A 16 -11.13 -11.75 11.69
N ALA A 17 -11.07 -13.06 11.90
CA ALA A 17 -9.94 -13.68 12.60
C ALA A 17 -8.61 -13.44 11.87
N ARG A 18 -8.61 -13.52 10.54
CA ARG A 18 -7.43 -13.21 9.71
C ARG A 18 -7.03 -11.73 9.81
N ALA A 19 -8.02 -10.84 9.81
CA ALA A 19 -7.79 -9.40 9.93
C ALA A 19 -7.17 -9.04 11.30
N GLU A 20 -7.67 -9.62 12.40
CA GLU A 20 -7.07 -9.41 13.72
C GLU A 20 -5.65 -9.99 13.81
N ALA A 21 -5.41 -11.16 13.21
CA ALA A 21 -4.08 -11.78 13.21
C ALA A 21 -3.02 -10.95 12.47
N ILE A 22 -3.38 -10.24 11.38
CA ILE A 22 -2.44 -9.42 10.61
C ILE A 22 -2.30 -7.99 11.14
N ARG A 23 -3.27 -7.51 11.93
CA ARG A 23 -3.30 -6.15 12.49
C ARG A 23 -1.99 -5.67 13.13
N PRO A 24 -1.26 -6.45 13.95
CA PRO A 24 -0.01 -5.97 14.56
C PRO A 24 1.14 -5.82 13.56
N PHE A 25 1.05 -6.43 12.38
CA PHE A 25 2.08 -6.36 11.32
C PHE A 25 1.88 -5.19 10.35
N ARG A 26 0.91 -4.31 10.63
CA ARG A 26 0.61 -3.12 9.82
C ARG A 26 1.32 -1.90 10.39
N CYS A 27 2.16 -1.27 9.58
CA CYS A 27 2.85 -0.04 9.94
C CYS A 27 1.97 1.17 9.64
N LYS A 28 1.25 1.67 10.65
CA LYS A 28 0.32 2.82 10.55
C LYS A 28 0.99 4.12 10.09
N ASN A 29 2.31 4.18 10.17
CA ASN A 29 3.11 5.36 9.88
C ASN A 29 3.86 5.27 8.54
N LEU A 30 3.53 4.27 7.70
CA LEU A 30 4.14 4.10 6.38
C LEU A 30 3.07 4.24 5.29
N ILE A 31 3.31 5.15 4.35
CA ILE A 31 2.51 5.35 3.14
C ILE A 31 3.39 5.09 1.92
N ALA A 32 2.90 4.33 0.96
CA ALA A 32 3.54 4.19 -0.34
C ALA A 32 2.87 5.13 -1.35
N VAL A 33 3.66 5.90 -2.11
CA VAL A 33 3.17 6.83 -3.13
C VAL A 33 3.63 6.34 -4.50
N ILE A 34 2.72 6.23 -5.46
CA ILE A 34 3.08 6.01 -6.86
C ILE A 34 2.66 7.22 -7.69
N GLU A 35 3.64 7.85 -8.33
CA GLU A 35 3.44 9.05 -9.13
C GLU A 35 3.22 8.69 -10.62
N ASN A 36 2.16 9.25 -11.19
CA ASN A 36 1.85 9.23 -12.62
C ASN A 36 1.94 7.84 -13.31
N PRO A 37 1.43 6.75 -12.72
CA PRO A 37 1.58 5.41 -13.28
C PRO A 37 0.89 5.28 -14.64
N THR A 38 1.64 4.88 -15.68
CA THR A 38 1.11 4.75 -17.05
C THR A 38 0.21 3.53 -17.24
N ASP A 39 0.50 2.41 -16.56
CA ASP A 39 -0.27 1.17 -16.64
C ASP A 39 -0.99 0.88 -15.33
N ILE A 40 -2.32 0.70 -15.40
CA ILE A 40 -3.17 0.31 -14.28
C ILE A 40 -2.75 -1.02 -13.62
N LYS A 41 -2.05 -1.90 -14.35
CA LYS A 41 -1.48 -3.14 -13.81
C LYS A 41 -0.38 -2.85 -12.79
N ASN A 42 0.40 -1.79 -12.98
CA ASN A 42 1.44 -1.40 -12.03
C ASN A 42 0.81 -0.91 -10.73
N ILE A 43 -0.29 -0.17 -10.81
CA ILE A 43 -1.07 0.26 -9.64
C ILE A 43 -1.52 -0.95 -8.82
N GLY A 44 -2.16 -1.94 -9.46
CA GLY A 44 -2.60 -3.16 -8.78
C GLY A 44 -1.43 -3.97 -8.17
N THR A 45 -0.30 -4.05 -8.87
CA THR A 45 0.89 -4.75 -8.38
C THR A 45 1.51 -4.05 -7.17
N VAL A 46 1.59 -2.71 -7.18
CA VAL A 46 2.04 -1.92 -6.02
C VAL A 46 1.11 -2.11 -4.84
N ILE A 47 -0.22 -2.08 -5.04
CA ILE A 47 -1.20 -2.36 -3.98
C ILE A 47 -0.95 -3.74 -3.35
N ARG A 48 -0.68 -4.76 -4.17
CA ARG A 48 -0.37 -6.12 -3.69
C ARG A 48 0.89 -6.15 -2.83
N ASN A 49 1.97 -5.53 -3.30
CA ASN A 49 3.25 -5.50 -2.59
C ASN A 49 3.15 -4.70 -1.28
N ALA A 50 2.52 -3.52 -1.33
CA ALA A 50 2.28 -2.68 -0.17
C ALA A 50 1.46 -3.42 0.90
N ASN A 51 0.40 -4.13 0.48
CA ASN A 51 -0.40 -4.95 1.40
C ASN A 51 0.43 -6.04 2.07
N ALA A 52 1.26 -6.76 1.30
CA ALA A 52 2.12 -7.83 1.80
C ALA A 52 3.22 -7.34 2.75
N MET A 53 3.78 -6.15 2.50
CA MET A 53 4.81 -5.54 3.35
C MET A 53 4.25 -4.81 4.58
N GLY A 54 2.92 -4.81 4.79
CA GLY A 54 2.30 -4.17 5.94
C GLY A 54 2.20 -2.63 5.85
N VAL A 55 2.34 -2.06 4.65
CA VAL A 55 2.15 -0.62 4.41
C VAL A 55 0.69 -0.23 4.70
N GLU A 56 0.48 0.90 5.38
CA GLU A 56 -0.87 1.27 5.80
C GLU A 56 -1.74 1.76 4.65
N LYS A 57 -1.22 2.69 3.84
CA LYS A 57 -1.97 3.32 2.74
C LYS A 57 -1.13 3.37 1.47
N VAL A 58 -1.82 3.33 0.34
CA VAL A 58 -1.21 3.59 -0.97
C VAL A 58 -1.82 4.86 -1.54
N TYR A 59 -0.99 5.84 -1.86
CA TYR A 59 -1.41 7.06 -2.55
C TYR A 59 -1.03 6.94 -4.02
N VAL A 60 -1.93 7.38 -4.90
CA VAL A 60 -1.75 7.34 -6.35
C VAL A 60 -1.94 8.74 -6.88
N VAL A 61 -0.88 9.34 -7.43
CA VAL A 61 -0.99 10.60 -8.17
C VAL A 61 -1.32 10.25 -9.61
N ASP A 62 -2.55 10.53 -10.03
CA ASP A 62 -3.09 10.16 -11.34
C ASP A 62 -3.76 11.37 -12.02
N PRO A 63 -2.96 12.26 -12.64
CA PRO A 63 -3.49 13.45 -13.32
C PRO A 63 -4.37 13.13 -14.53
N ARG A 64 -4.28 11.89 -15.06
CA ARG A 64 -5.12 11.41 -16.17
C ARG A 64 -6.50 10.94 -15.72
N GLN A 65 -6.76 10.90 -14.41
CA GLN A 65 -8.03 10.45 -13.84
C GLN A 65 -8.43 9.06 -14.34
N SER A 66 -7.43 8.19 -14.50
CA SER A 66 -7.62 6.80 -14.94
C SER A 66 -8.30 5.95 -13.87
N LEU A 67 -8.21 6.33 -12.59
CA LEU A 67 -8.88 5.75 -11.42
C LEU A 67 -10.09 6.59 -10.96
N PRO A 68 -11.14 5.97 -10.38
CA PRO A 68 -12.21 6.72 -9.72
C PRO A 68 -11.71 7.46 -8.48
N ASP A 69 -12.42 8.52 -8.09
CA ASP A 69 -12.16 9.25 -6.85
C ASP A 69 -12.61 8.49 -5.61
N ASP A 70 -13.73 7.79 -5.73
CA ASP A 70 -14.28 7.02 -4.64
C ASP A 70 -13.51 5.70 -4.45
N TRP A 71 -13.07 5.49 -3.20
CA TRP A 71 -12.28 4.32 -2.85
C TRP A 71 -13.12 3.04 -2.81
N GLN A 72 -14.45 3.13 -2.61
CA GLN A 72 -15.36 1.99 -2.70
C GLN A 72 -15.42 1.49 -4.15
N ASP A 73 -15.56 2.40 -5.11
CA ASP A 73 -15.58 2.08 -6.54
C ASP A 73 -14.28 1.41 -6.99
N LEU A 74 -13.14 1.88 -6.48
CA LEU A 74 -11.84 1.28 -6.77
C LEU A 74 -11.76 -0.19 -6.32
N ARG A 75 -12.36 -0.55 -5.19
CA ARG A 75 -12.32 -1.92 -4.63
C ARG A 75 -13.04 -2.94 -5.50
N GLU A 76 -14.09 -2.51 -6.19
CA GLU A 76 -14.89 -3.38 -7.06
C GLU A 76 -14.43 -3.34 -8.52
N ARG A 77 -13.49 -2.45 -8.87
CA ARG A 77 -12.95 -2.35 -10.22
C ARG A 77 -12.13 -3.60 -10.59
N LYS A 78 -12.65 -4.36 -11.57
CA LYS A 78 -12.05 -5.63 -12.03
C LYS A 78 -10.58 -5.51 -12.48
N SER A 79 -10.20 -4.43 -13.17
CA SER A 79 -8.83 -4.24 -13.66
C SER A 79 -7.80 -4.13 -12.53
N VAL A 80 -8.19 -3.52 -11.40
CA VAL A 80 -7.34 -3.37 -10.21
C VAL A 80 -7.44 -4.60 -9.32
N SER A 81 -8.64 -5.14 -9.12
CA SER A 81 -8.86 -6.34 -8.29
C SER A 81 -8.13 -7.57 -8.84
N LYS A 82 -8.12 -7.77 -10.17
CA LYS A 82 -7.42 -8.89 -10.82
C LYS A 82 -5.91 -8.81 -10.64
N THR A 83 -5.33 -7.61 -10.75
CA THR A 83 -3.86 -7.40 -10.71
C THR A 83 -3.34 -7.32 -9.28
N SER A 84 -4.11 -6.74 -8.36
CA SER A 84 -3.82 -6.71 -6.93
C SER A 84 -4.15 -8.01 -6.19
N VAL A 85 -4.80 -8.98 -6.84
CA VAL A 85 -5.22 -10.26 -6.25
C VAL A 85 -6.11 -10.04 -5.02
N SER A 86 -7.09 -9.14 -5.14
CA SER A 86 -7.98 -8.67 -4.07
C SER A 86 -7.34 -7.84 -2.95
N ALA A 87 -6.03 -7.53 -2.99
CA ALA A 87 -5.39 -6.69 -1.99
C ALA A 87 -5.97 -5.26 -1.93
N VAL A 88 -6.57 -4.77 -3.02
CA VAL A 88 -7.33 -3.49 -3.04
C VAL A 88 -8.49 -3.48 -2.04
N LYS A 89 -9.06 -4.64 -1.69
CA LYS A 89 -10.12 -4.76 -0.68
C LYS A 89 -9.60 -4.67 0.76
N TRP A 90 -8.28 -4.68 0.95
CA TRP A 90 -7.61 -4.67 2.25
C TRP A 90 -6.67 -3.49 2.45
N THR A 91 -6.54 -2.65 1.42
CA THR A 91 -5.59 -1.54 1.39
C THR A 91 -6.36 -0.27 1.14
N PHE A 92 -6.15 0.73 1.99
CA PHE A 92 -6.70 2.06 1.73
C PHE A 92 -5.91 2.71 0.60
N VAL A 93 -6.61 3.10 -0.46
CA VAL A 93 -6.02 3.78 -1.61
C VAL A 93 -6.64 5.17 -1.74
N LYS A 94 -5.80 6.20 -1.90
CA LYS A 94 -6.25 7.57 -2.15
C LYS A 94 -5.66 8.08 -3.46
N ARG A 95 -6.51 8.61 -4.34
CA ARG A 95 -6.10 9.24 -5.60
C ARG A 95 -5.87 10.73 -5.39
N PHE A 96 -4.92 11.30 -6.10
CA PHE A 96 -4.67 12.74 -6.20
C PHE A 96 -4.58 13.14 -7.68
N ASP A 97 -5.05 14.34 -8.01
CA ASP A 97 -4.94 14.91 -9.36
C ASP A 97 -3.55 15.51 -9.64
N SER A 98 -2.80 15.89 -8.61
CA SER A 98 -1.47 16.49 -8.74
C SER A 98 -0.52 16.04 -7.64
N THR A 99 0.77 16.17 -7.93
CA THR A 99 1.85 15.89 -6.98
C THR A 99 1.82 16.88 -5.81
N ASP A 100 1.55 18.16 -6.08
CA ASP A 100 1.42 19.19 -5.05
C ASP A 100 0.32 18.85 -4.04
N ALA A 101 -0.87 18.46 -4.51
CA ALA A 101 -1.97 18.08 -3.63
C ALA A 101 -1.65 16.82 -2.78
N CYS A 102 -0.82 15.92 -3.31
CA CYS A 102 -0.32 14.77 -2.56
C CYS A 102 0.65 15.21 -1.46
N PHE A 103 1.59 16.10 -1.77
CA PHE A 103 2.53 16.64 -0.79
C PHE A 103 1.82 17.45 0.31
N ASP A 104 0.90 18.35 -0.03
CA ASP A 104 0.11 19.11 0.94
C ASP A 104 -0.62 18.18 1.94
N ASP A 105 -1.16 17.06 1.43
CA ASP A 105 -1.86 16.07 2.24
C ASP A 105 -0.93 15.26 3.15
N LEU A 106 0.30 14.99 2.70
CA LEU A 106 1.34 14.31 3.50
C LEU A 106 1.92 15.24 4.58
N GLU A 107 2.24 16.47 4.20
CA GLU A 107 2.81 17.50 5.09
C GLU A 107 1.84 17.87 6.21
N SER A 108 0.55 18.08 5.88
CA SER A 108 -0.49 18.31 6.88
C SER A 108 -0.65 17.17 7.90
N LYS A 109 -0.12 15.98 7.60
CA LYS A 109 -0.11 14.80 8.50
C LYS A 109 1.26 14.54 9.15
N ASN A 110 2.23 15.42 8.92
CA ASN A 110 3.63 15.32 9.37
C ASN A 110 4.34 14.07 8.85
N PHE A 111 4.09 13.69 7.59
CA PHE A 111 4.87 12.65 6.91
C PHE A 111 6.12 13.26 6.28
N THR A 112 7.27 12.62 6.48
CA THR A 112 8.47 12.91 5.71
C THR A 112 8.42 12.11 4.42
N SER A 113 8.63 12.77 3.27
CA SER A 113 8.70 12.08 1.98
C SER A 113 10.15 11.74 1.63
N ILE A 114 10.40 10.49 1.24
CA ILE A 114 11.62 10.06 0.55
C ILE A 114 11.19 9.61 -0.84
N VAL A 115 11.91 10.04 -1.87
CA VAL A 115 11.51 9.77 -3.26
C VAL A 115 12.61 9.07 -4.02
N THR A 116 12.23 8.20 -4.95
CA THR A 116 13.16 7.65 -5.93
C THR A 116 13.29 8.63 -7.09
N SER A 117 14.53 8.98 -7.44
CA SER A 117 14.81 9.87 -8.56
C SER A 117 15.89 9.26 -9.45
N PRO A 118 15.82 9.38 -10.79
CA PRO A 118 17.00 9.14 -11.61
C PRO A 118 18.07 10.11 -11.16
N HIS A 119 19.22 9.61 -10.68
CA HIS A 119 20.28 10.40 -10.04
C HIS A 119 20.46 11.80 -10.70
N VAL A 120 20.04 12.86 -9.99
CA VAL A 120 20.13 14.24 -10.48
C VAL A 120 21.35 14.90 -9.87
N LYS A 121 22.28 15.35 -10.73
CA LYS A 121 23.47 16.09 -10.30
C LYS A 121 23.08 17.30 -9.44
N GLY A 122 23.68 17.41 -8.25
CA GLY A 122 23.40 18.51 -7.31
C GLY A 122 22.26 18.23 -6.32
N LYS A 123 21.64 17.05 -6.36
CA LYS A 123 20.73 16.57 -5.31
C LYS A 123 21.44 15.52 -4.45
N ALA A 124 21.15 15.54 -3.15
CA ALA A 124 21.58 14.47 -2.27
C ALA A 124 20.76 13.22 -2.59
N SER A 125 21.44 12.15 -2.96
CA SER A 125 20.83 10.84 -3.20
C SER A 125 21.78 9.80 -2.62
N ILE A 126 21.21 8.77 -2.03
CA ILE A 126 21.92 7.62 -1.48
C ILE A 126 21.49 6.38 -2.24
N PHE A 127 22.29 5.32 -2.20
CA PHE A 127 21.83 4.03 -2.70
C PHE A 127 20.73 3.48 -1.77
N LEU A 128 19.80 2.71 -2.35
CA LEU A 128 18.61 2.23 -1.65
C LEU A 128 18.96 1.36 -0.44
N ASP A 129 20.02 0.56 -0.54
CA ASP A 129 20.50 -0.32 0.51
C ASP A 129 21.35 0.39 1.59
N GLU A 130 21.77 1.62 1.33
CA GLU A 130 22.52 2.45 2.28
C GLU A 130 21.60 3.32 3.17
N GLY A 131 20.31 3.41 2.83
CA GLY A 131 19.35 4.25 3.55
C GLY A 131 18.83 3.62 4.84
N ASP A 132 18.79 4.42 5.92
CA ASP A 132 18.00 4.10 7.11
C ASP A 132 16.62 4.75 7.01
N TYR A 133 15.61 3.93 6.72
CA TYR A 133 14.21 4.36 6.57
C TYR A 133 13.42 4.35 7.89
N THR A 134 14.09 4.07 9.01
CA THR A 134 13.44 3.96 10.33
C THR A 134 13.60 5.21 11.19
N THR A 135 14.42 6.18 10.74
CA THR A 135 14.68 7.42 11.49
C THR A 135 13.46 8.33 11.58
N GLN A 136 12.55 8.23 10.61
CA GLN A 136 11.35 9.07 10.54
C GLN A 136 10.17 8.36 11.21
N THR A 137 9.48 9.05 12.12
CA THR A 137 8.30 8.48 12.80
C THR A 137 7.17 8.20 11.82
N LYS A 138 7.01 9.04 10.79
CA LYS A 138 6.03 8.91 9.71
C LYS A 138 6.70 9.11 8.37
N LEU A 139 6.60 8.11 7.51
CA LEU A 139 7.33 8.06 6.26
C LEU A 139 6.39 7.83 5.08
N ALA A 140 6.56 8.63 4.04
CA ALA A 140 6.00 8.40 2.72
C ALA A 140 7.15 8.08 1.76
N VAL A 141 7.02 6.98 1.00
CA VAL A 141 8.02 6.52 0.02
C VAL A 141 7.38 6.32 -1.33
#